data_AF-R6YBJ0-F1
#
_entry.id   AF-R6YBJ0-F1
#
_cell.length_a   1.000
_cell.length_b   1.000
_cell.length_c   1.000
_cell.angle_alpha   90.00
_cell.angle_beta   90.00
_cell.angle_gamma   90.00
#
_symmetry.space_group_name_H-M   'P 1'
#
loop_
_entity.id
_entity.type
_entity.pdbx_description
1 polymer ?
#
loop_
_entity_poly.entity_id
_entity_poly.type
_entity_poly.pdbx_seq_one_letter_code
_entity_poly.pdbx_strand_id
1 'polypeptide(L)'
;MNNDKCQLVAWTEGGNVKMSLDLIKEMSQEYLERIKSLESTVYKRHKAGEEVPFILALSFAREEYGNFLNESGLTFLALRQYIEASSVCTSGSDLNWSDCDEGFVLCGPLRARFLEMYTKVRNMVAEDPSLGFAFDHSGLKDEYLDITSCQRSWRKESDENLAALLAWRFGRS
;
A
#
# COMPACT_ATOMS: atom_id res chain seq x y z
N MET A 1 30.88 13.58 -35.01
CA MET A 1 31.05 13.43 -33.55
C MET A 1 29.67 13.59 -32.95
N ASN A 2 29.09 12.50 -32.44
CA ASN A 2 27.84 12.59 -31.71
C ASN A 2 28.09 13.41 -30.45
N ASN A 3 27.22 14.38 -30.23
CA ASN A 3 27.26 15.28 -29.10
C ASN A 3 26.71 14.50 -27.91
N ASP A 4 27.57 13.70 -27.26
CA ASP A 4 27.23 12.98 -26.03
C ASP A 4 27.02 14.01 -24.92
N LYS A 5 25.82 14.60 -24.91
CA LYS A 5 25.35 15.41 -23.78
C LYS A 5 25.33 14.50 -22.57
N CYS A 6 26.32 14.64 -21.70
CA CYS A 6 26.24 14.11 -20.34
C CYS A 6 25.00 14.74 -19.67
N GLN A 7 23.90 13.99 -19.59
CA GLN A 7 22.75 14.38 -18.79
C GLN A 7 23.08 14.07 -17.33
N LEU A 8 22.89 15.05 -16.46
CA LEU A 8 22.95 14.82 -15.02
C LEU A 8 21.77 13.92 -14.64
N VAL A 9 22.07 12.67 -14.30
CA VAL A 9 21.06 11.65 -13.94
C VAL A 9 20.86 11.52 -12.44
N ALA A 10 21.90 11.85 -11.65
CA ALA A 10 21.83 11.90 -10.20
C ALA A 10 22.87 12.91 -9.65
N TRP A 11 22.57 13.50 -8.49
CA TRP A 11 23.50 14.36 -7.75
C TRP A 11 23.34 14.13 -6.25
N THR A 12 24.28 14.63 -5.45
CA THR A 12 24.16 14.63 -4.00
C THR A 12 23.84 16.03 -3.49
N GLU A 13 22.87 16.14 -2.59
CA GLU A 13 22.51 17.40 -1.96
C GLU A 13 22.14 17.15 -0.50
N GLY A 14 22.86 17.78 0.43
CA GLY A 14 22.64 17.60 1.87
C GLY A 14 22.88 16.16 2.37
N GLY A 15 23.78 15.40 1.73
CA GLY A 15 24.08 14.01 2.08
C GLY A 15 23.14 12.96 1.47
N ASN A 16 22.13 13.40 0.70
CA ASN A 16 21.17 12.51 0.03
C ASN A 16 21.44 12.46 -1.48
N VAL A 17 21.27 11.28 -2.08
CA VAL A 17 21.28 11.12 -3.55
C VAL A 17 19.93 11.55 -4.09
N LYS A 18 19.93 12.53 -5.00
CA LYS A 18 18.77 12.96 -5.76
C LYS A 18 18.91 12.48 -7.20
N MET A 19 17.82 12.02 -7.80
CA MET A 19 17.77 11.60 -9.20
C MET A 19 17.07 12.65 -10.04
N SER A 20 17.42 12.72 -11.33
CA SER A 20 16.70 13.55 -12.27
C SER A 20 15.26 13.04 -12.41
N LEU A 21 14.31 13.96 -12.62
CA LEU A 21 12.90 13.59 -12.79
C LEU A 21 12.69 12.67 -14.01
N ASP A 22 13.52 12.78 -15.04
CA ASP A 22 13.45 11.93 -16.22
C ASP A 22 13.89 10.49 -15.91
N LEU A 23 14.96 10.32 -15.13
CA LEU A 23 15.36 8.99 -14.67
C LEU A 23 14.31 8.38 -13.74
N ILE A 24 13.73 9.18 -12.84
CA ILE A 24 12.66 8.70 -11.95
C ILE A 24 11.45 8.24 -12.78
N LYS A 25 11.05 8.99 -13.82
CA LYS A 25 9.95 8.60 -14.71
C LYS A 25 10.24 7.30 -15.45
N GLU A 26 11.45 7.14 -15.97
CA GLU A 26 11.87 5.92 -16.68
C GLU A 26 11.78 4.71 -15.75
N MET A 27 12.36 4.79 -14.54
CA MET A 27 12.31 3.68 -13.60
C MET A 27 10.91 3.44 -13.03
N SER A 28 10.07 4.49 -12.92
CA SER A 28 8.67 4.37 -12.49
C SER A 28 7.84 3.51 -13.45
N GLN A 29 8.23 3.39 -14.71
CA GLN A 29 7.48 2.67 -15.72
C GLN A 29 7.28 1.19 -15.35
N GLU A 30 8.32 0.53 -14.84
CA GLU A 30 8.26 -0.88 -14.42
C GLU A 30 7.24 -1.09 -13.29
N TYR A 31 7.28 -0.22 -12.27
CA TYR A 31 6.33 -0.27 -11.16
C TYR A 31 4.89 -0.07 -11.63
N LEU A 32 4.66 0.92 -12.49
CA LEU A 32 3.33 1.24 -13.01
C LEU A 32 2.76 0.11 -13.87
N GLU A 33 3.59 -0.52 -14.71
CA GLU A 33 3.18 -1.68 -15.51
C GLU A 33 2.81 -2.88 -14.64
N ARG A 34 3.61 -3.14 -13.59
CA ARG A 34 3.32 -4.20 -12.62
C ARG A 34 2.03 -3.95 -11.86
N ILE A 35 1.82 -2.73 -11.36
CA ILE A 35 0.59 -2.32 -10.66
C ILE A 35 -0.62 -2.51 -11.59
N LYS A 36 -0.56 -2.00 -12.81
CA LYS A 36 -1.64 -2.12 -13.80
C LYS A 36 -1.98 -3.58 -14.14
N SER A 37 -0.97 -4.44 -14.24
CA SER A 37 -1.15 -5.88 -14.46
C SER A 37 -1.87 -6.55 -13.27
N LEU A 38 -1.49 -6.19 -12.05
CA LEU A 38 -2.11 -6.70 -10.82
C LEU A 38 -3.55 -6.19 -10.66
N GLU A 39 -3.83 -4.92 -10.96
CA GLU A 39 -5.20 -4.38 -10.97
C GLU A 39 -6.12 -5.14 -11.93
N SER A 40 -5.63 -5.44 -13.14
CA SER A 40 -6.38 -6.26 -14.11
C SER A 40 -6.64 -7.67 -13.57
N THR A 41 -5.66 -8.26 -12.87
CA THR A 41 -5.79 -9.57 -12.24
C THR A 41 -6.79 -9.57 -11.10
N VAL A 42 -6.73 -8.59 -10.19
CA VAL A 42 -7.69 -8.42 -9.08
C VAL A 42 -9.11 -8.31 -9.64
N TYR A 43 -9.32 -7.43 -10.62
CA TYR A 43 -10.64 -7.27 -11.25
C TYR A 43 -11.20 -8.58 -11.83
N LYS A 44 -10.35 -9.39 -12.47
CA LYS A 44 -10.76 -10.70 -13.01
C LYS A 44 -11.08 -11.71 -11.90
N ARG A 45 -10.29 -11.72 -10.82
CA ARG A 45 -10.40 -12.67 -9.71
C ARG A 45 -11.53 -12.34 -8.75
N HIS A 46 -11.90 -11.07 -8.65
CA HIS A 46 -13.10 -10.62 -7.97
C HIS A 46 -14.35 -11.38 -8.42
N LYS A 47 -14.51 -11.55 -9.74
CA LYS A 47 -15.63 -12.31 -10.33
C LYS A 47 -15.60 -13.81 -10.01
N ALA A 48 -14.46 -14.33 -9.55
CA ALA A 48 -14.24 -15.74 -9.26
C ALA A 48 -14.22 -16.06 -7.75
N GLY A 49 -14.26 -15.06 -6.87
CA GLY A 49 -14.25 -15.26 -5.41
C GLY A 49 -12.89 -15.65 -4.80
N GLU A 50 -11.78 -15.51 -5.53
CA GLU A 50 -10.42 -15.88 -5.10
C GLU A 50 -9.44 -14.69 -5.20
N GLU A 51 -9.77 -13.56 -4.58
CA GLU A 51 -9.04 -12.31 -4.81
C GLU A 51 -8.02 -11.91 -3.74
N VAL A 52 -8.13 -12.45 -2.51
CA VAL A 52 -7.27 -12.06 -1.37
C VAL A 52 -5.77 -12.06 -1.69
N PRO A 53 -5.19 -13.13 -2.29
CA PRO A 53 -3.75 -13.12 -2.60
C PRO A 53 -3.35 -12.04 -3.61
N PHE A 54 -4.25 -11.69 -4.53
CA PHE A 54 -4.01 -10.69 -5.57
C PHE A 54 -4.17 -9.27 -5.05
N ILE A 55 -5.11 -9.05 -4.13
CA ILE A 55 -5.25 -7.79 -3.39
C ILE A 55 -3.99 -7.52 -2.57
N LEU A 56 -3.49 -8.52 -1.84
CA LEU A 56 -2.23 -8.41 -1.10
C LEU A 56 -1.06 -8.10 -2.03
N ALA A 57 -0.93 -8.84 -3.14
CA ALA A 57 0.13 -8.59 -4.12
C ALA A 57 0.08 -7.16 -4.68
N LEU A 58 -1.12 -6.62 -4.96
CA LEU A 58 -1.31 -5.26 -5.41
C LEU A 58 -0.94 -4.23 -4.32
N SER A 59 -1.36 -4.46 -3.08
CA SER A 59 -0.97 -3.63 -1.94
C SER A 59 0.55 -3.56 -1.76
N PHE A 60 1.25 -4.70 -1.88
CA PHE A 60 2.72 -4.73 -1.79
C PHE A 60 3.39 -4.02 -2.97
N ALA A 61 2.91 -4.20 -4.21
CA ALA A 61 3.47 -3.52 -5.37
C ALA A 61 3.32 -1.99 -5.27
N ARG A 62 2.19 -1.52 -4.73
CA ARG A 62 1.97 -0.09 -4.46
C ARG A 62 2.90 0.44 -3.36
N GLU A 63 3.12 -0.33 -2.30
CA GLU A 63 4.11 0.05 -1.28
C GLU A 63 5.53 0.13 -1.86
N GLU A 64 5.94 -0.86 -2.67
CA GLU A 64 7.26 -0.90 -3.30
C GLU A 64 7.50 0.36 -4.15
N TYR A 65 6.50 0.75 -4.94
CA TYR A 65 6.56 1.98 -5.72
C TYR A 65 6.56 3.24 -4.84
N GLY A 66 5.76 3.25 -3.77
CA GLY A 66 5.76 4.33 -2.79
C GLY A 66 7.13 4.52 -2.12
N ASN A 67 7.81 3.43 -1.76
CA ASN A 67 9.16 3.47 -1.18
C ASN A 67 10.14 4.11 -2.17
N PHE A 68 10.14 3.64 -3.42
CA PHE A 68 10.98 4.22 -4.48
C PHE A 68 10.75 5.73 -4.65
N LEU A 69 9.49 6.18 -4.70
CA LEU A 69 9.16 7.60 -4.80
C LEU A 69 9.62 8.39 -3.58
N ASN A 70 9.49 7.82 -2.38
CA ASN A 70 9.89 8.48 -1.14
C ASN A 70 11.40 8.65 -1.06
N GLU A 71 12.16 7.59 -1.39
CA GLU A 71 13.62 7.61 -1.50
C GLU A 71 14.11 8.61 -2.55
N SER A 72 13.30 8.82 -3.60
CA SER A 72 13.56 9.81 -4.65
C SER A 72 13.17 11.25 -4.27
N GLY A 73 12.68 11.48 -3.04
CA GLY A 73 12.24 12.79 -2.56
C GLY A 73 10.87 13.24 -3.08
N LEU A 74 10.08 12.34 -3.68
CA LEU A 74 8.72 12.59 -4.17
C LEU A 74 7.68 12.19 -3.12
N THR A 75 7.83 12.73 -1.91
CA THR A 75 7.07 12.40 -0.70
C THR A 75 5.55 12.45 -0.90
N PHE A 76 5.03 13.46 -1.59
CA PHE A 76 3.58 13.54 -1.88
C PHE A 76 3.08 12.41 -2.79
N LEU A 77 3.87 12.01 -3.79
CA LEU A 77 3.51 10.90 -4.68
C LEU A 77 3.63 9.55 -3.95
N ALA A 78 4.62 9.41 -3.07
CA ALA A 78 4.77 8.25 -2.21
C ALA A 78 3.58 8.08 -1.26
N LEU A 79 3.13 9.17 -0.60
CA LEU A 79 1.94 9.17 0.25
C LEU A 79 0.72 8.62 -0.51
N ARG A 80 0.49 9.09 -1.73
CA ARG A 80 -0.61 8.60 -2.56
C ARG A 80 -0.53 7.10 -2.80
N GLN A 81 0.67 6.57 -3.08
CA GLN A 81 0.85 5.13 -3.26
C GLN A 81 0.60 4.34 -1.97
N TYR A 82 1.00 4.85 -0.81
CA TYR A 82 0.72 4.19 0.47
C TYR A 82 -0.78 4.21 0.84
N ILE A 83 -1.48 5.29 0.53
CA ILE A 83 -2.95 5.38 0.65
C ILE A 83 -3.60 4.32 -0.25
N GLU A 84 -3.23 4.27 -1.53
CA GLU A 84 -3.76 3.30 -2.48
C GLU A 84 -3.42 1.85 -2.08
N ALA A 85 -2.24 1.62 -1.50
CA ALA A 85 -1.84 0.32 -0.94
C ALA A 85 -2.68 -0.11 0.27
N SER A 86 -3.13 0.85 1.08
CA SER A 86 -4.01 0.57 2.22
C SER A 86 -5.45 0.32 1.75
N SER A 87 -6.00 1.25 0.95
CA SER A 87 -7.41 1.23 0.53
C SER A 87 -7.76 0.02 -0.36
N VAL A 88 -6.81 -0.50 -1.15
CA VAL A 88 -7.08 -1.71 -1.94
C VAL A 88 -7.44 -2.93 -1.08
N CYS A 89 -7.05 -2.94 0.20
CA CYS A 89 -7.38 -4.02 1.13
C CYS A 89 -8.85 -4.03 1.56
N THR A 90 -9.54 -2.88 1.45
CA THR A 90 -10.94 -2.70 1.86
C THR A 90 -11.90 -2.70 0.66
N SER A 91 -11.40 -2.36 -0.53
CA SER A 91 -12.19 -2.22 -1.76
C SER A 91 -12.57 -3.53 -2.47
N GLY A 92 -12.51 -4.67 -1.79
CA GLY A 92 -12.80 -6.00 -2.35
C GLY A 92 -14.29 -6.37 -2.32
N SER A 93 -14.61 -7.60 -2.72
CA SER A 93 -15.96 -8.15 -2.61
C SER A 93 -16.41 -8.28 -1.16
N ASP A 94 -17.72 -8.29 -0.96
CA ASP A 94 -18.36 -8.62 0.31
C ASP A 94 -17.90 -10.00 0.84
N LEU A 95 -17.36 -10.89 0.00
CA LEU A 95 -16.81 -12.19 0.43
C LEU A 95 -15.53 -12.06 1.27
N ASN A 96 -14.80 -10.94 1.15
CA ASN A 96 -13.67 -10.66 2.03
C ASN A 96 -14.11 -10.18 3.41
N TRP A 97 -15.40 -9.88 3.55
CA TRP A 97 -16.04 -9.43 4.77
C TRP A 97 -16.93 -10.56 5.31
N SER A 98 -16.61 -11.06 6.48
CA SER A 98 -17.45 -12.05 7.16
C SER A 98 -18.51 -11.34 7.98
N ASP A 99 -19.78 -11.66 7.75
CA ASP A 99 -20.88 -11.22 8.61
C ASP A 99 -20.80 -11.97 9.94
N CYS A 100 -20.71 -11.23 11.04
CA CYS A 100 -20.77 -11.75 12.39
C CYS A 100 -21.84 -11.00 13.19
N ASP A 101 -22.25 -11.54 14.33
CA ASP A 101 -23.31 -10.97 15.19
C ASP A 101 -23.05 -9.49 15.61
N GLU A 102 -21.83 -8.99 15.38
CA GLU A 102 -21.35 -7.65 15.76
C GLU A 102 -21.00 -6.75 14.55
N GLY A 103 -21.20 -7.23 13.30
CA GLY A 103 -20.95 -6.47 12.07
C GLY A 103 -20.16 -7.24 11.00
N PHE A 104 -19.70 -6.53 9.97
CA PHE A 104 -18.88 -7.11 8.89
C PHE A 104 -17.40 -7.02 9.24
N VAL A 105 -16.69 -8.13 9.15
CA VAL A 105 -15.25 -8.16 9.46
C VAL A 105 -14.41 -8.57 8.28
N LEU A 106 -13.50 -7.68 7.90
CA LEU A 106 -12.49 -7.94 6.88
C LEU A 106 -11.59 -9.11 7.29
N CYS A 107 -11.31 -10.00 6.34
CA CYS A 107 -10.50 -11.17 6.59
C CYS A 107 -9.12 -10.81 7.15
N GLY A 108 -8.60 -11.67 8.03
CA GLY A 108 -7.40 -11.41 8.84
C GLY A 108 -6.21 -10.84 8.06
N PRO A 109 -5.81 -11.45 6.91
CA PRO A 109 -4.68 -10.96 6.12
C PRO A 109 -4.87 -9.54 5.55
N LEU A 110 -6.04 -9.24 4.99
CA LEU A 110 -6.33 -7.92 4.41
C LEU A 110 -6.40 -6.85 5.50
N ARG A 111 -6.99 -7.18 6.65
CA ARG A 111 -7.03 -6.28 7.79
C ARG A 111 -5.64 -5.98 8.35
N ALA A 112 -4.81 -7.00 8.55
CA ALA A 112 -3.45 -6.81 9.04
C ALA A 112 -2.66 -5.89 8.09
N ARG A 113 -2.78 -6.13 6.79
CA ARG A 113 -2.12 -5.32 5.76
C ARG A 113 -2.62 -3.88 5.72
N PHE A 114 -3.94 -3.67 5.83
CA PHE A 114 -4.52 -2.34 5.95
C PHE A 114 -3.93 -1.57 7.14
N LEU A 115 -3.89 -2.18 8.33
CA LEU A 115 -3.40 -1.52 9.54
C LEU A 115 -1.92 -1.17 9.48
N GLU A 116 -1.11 -2.03 8.85
CA GLU A 116 0.31 -1.77 8.58
C GLU A 116 0.47 -0.51 7.72
N MET A 117 -0.24 -0.43 6.59
CA MET A 117 -0.14 0.71 5.68
C MET A 117 -0.76 1.99 6.26
N TYR A 118 -1.89 1.89 6.96
CA TYR A 118 -2.50 3.01 7.67
C TYR A 118 -1.52 3.62 8.69
N THR A 119 -0.84 2.78 9.46
CA THR A 119 0.18 3.23 10.43
C THR A 119 1.35 3.92 9.73
N LYS A 120 1.82 3.37 8.60
CA LYS A 120 2.87 3.98 7.78
C LYS A 120 2.48 5.37 7.26
N VAL A 121 1.25 5.52 6.74
CA VAL A 121 0.69 6.81 6.30
C VAL A 121 0.61 7.80 7.47
N ARG A 122 0.12 7.37 8.64
CA ARG A 122 0.03 8.21 9.84
C ARG A 122 1.39 8.71 10.30
N ASN A 123 2.41 7.85 10.31
CA ASN A 123 3.77 8.23 10.68
C ASN A 123 4.34 9.25 9.70
N MET A 124 4.14 9.03 8.39
CA MET A 124 4.59 9.96 7.35
C MET A 124 3.96 11.34 7.47
N VAL A 125 2.66 11.42 7.77
CA VAL A 125 1.95 12.70 8.02
C VAL A 125 2.40 13.36 9.32
N ALA A 126 2.77 12.58 10.34
CA ALA A 126 3.31 13.12 11.59
C ALA A 126 4.71 13.73 11.38
N GLU A 127 5.53 13.14 10.52
CA GLU A 127 6.85 13.64 10.14
C GLU A 127 6.75 14.87 9.24
N ASP A 128 5.80 14.90 8.30
CA ASP A 128 5.51 16.04 7.42
C ASP A 128 4.02 16.43 7.47
N PRO A 129 3.63 17.36 8.37
CA PRO A 129 2.25 17.80 8.51
C PRO A 129 1.66 18.45 7.25
N SER A 130 2.48 18.87 6.28
CA SER A 130 1.98 19.43 5.01
C SER A 130 1.17 18.42 4.20
N LEU A 131 1.39 17.12 4.46
CA LEU A 131 0.68 16.01 3.86
C LEU A 131 -0.72 15.79 4.47
N GLY A 132 -1.03 16.42 5.61
CA GLY A 132 -2.25 16.19 6.37
C GLY A 132 -3.52 16.37 5.55
N PHE A 133 -3.58 17.39 4.68
CA PHE A 133 -4.74 17.63 3.82
C PHE A 133 -5.04 16.43 2.90
N ALA A 134 -4.02 15.85 2.28
CA ALA A 134 -4.21 14.71 1.37
C ALA A 134 -4.66 13.46 2.13
N PHE A 135 -4.14 13.23 3.34
CA PHE A 135 -4.57 12.14 4.21
C PHE A 135 -6.01 12.33 4.71
N ASP A 136 -6.37 13.52 5.18
CA ASP A 136 -7.71 13.79 5.72
C ASP A 136 -8.80 13.64 4.66
N HIS A 137 -8.48 13.88 3.39
CA HIS A 137 -9.41 13.75 2.26
C HIS A 137 -9.29 12.42 1.52
N SER A 138 -8.48 11.47 1.99
CA SER A 138 -8.30 10.19 1.30
C SER A 138 -9.36 9.15 1.64
N GLY A 139 -10.24 9.40 2.61
CA GLY A 139 -11.22 8.43 3.13
C GLY A 139 -10.62 7.34 4.02
N LEU A 140 -9.30 7.26 4.14
CA LEU A 140 -8.61 6.15 4.83
C LEU A 140 -8.89 6.12 6.34
N LYS A 141 -9.16 7.28 6.94
CA LYS A 141 -9.57 7.38 8.34
C LYS A 141 -10.94 6.77 8.58
N ASP A 142 -11.86 6.93 7.63
CA ASP A 142 -13.21 6.36 7.73
C ASP A 142 -13.12 4.84 7.56
N GLU A 143 -12.36 4.35 6.57
CA GLU A 143 -12.07 2.92 6.42
C GLU A 143 -11.44 2.30 7.68
N TYR A 144 -10.53 3.02 8.35
CA TYR A 144 -9.95 2.60 9.63
C TYR A 144 -11.01 2.52 10.73
N LEU A 145 -11.90 3.51 10.82
CA LEU A 145 -12.99 3.49 11.80
C LEU A 145 -13.95 2.33 11.54
N ASP A 146 -14.26 2.02 10.28
CA ASP A 146 -15.09 0.88 9.92
C ASP A 146 -14.46 -0.44 10.37
N ILE A 147 -13.18 -0.66 10.05
CA ILE A 147 -12.42 -1.84 10.48
C ILE A 147 -12.30 -1.95 12.00
N THR A 148 -12.04 -0.84 12.69
CA THR A 148 -11.74 -0.84 14.13
C THR A 148 -12.98 -0.71 15.02
N SER A 149 -14.12 -0.27 14.49
CA SER A 149 -15.41 -0.31 15.17
C SER A 149 -15.79 -1.75 15.53
N CYS A 150 -15.49 -2.71 14.64
CA CYS A 150 -15.64 -4.14 14.88
C CYS A 150 -14.52 -4.74 15.79
N GLN A 151 -13.39 -4.06 15.98
CA GLN A 151 -12.23 -4.59 16.73
C GLN A 151 -12.41 -4.64 18.26
N ARG A 152 -13.36 -3.90 18.85
CA ARG A 152 -13.56 -3.94 20.32
C ARG A 152 -13.95 -5.33 20.83
N SER A 153 -14.47 -6.18 19.96
CA SER A 153 -14.84 -7.56 20.27
C SER A 153 -13.77 -8.61 19.91
N TRP A 154 -12.73 -8.21 19.16
CA TRP A 154 -11.86 -9.11 18.38
C TRP A 154 -10.41 -9.26 18.88
N ARG A 155 -10.05 -8.77 20.08
CA ARG A 155 -8.68 -8.94 20.64
C ARG A 155 -8.17 -10.39 20.64
N LYS A 156 -9.07 -11.37 20.60
CA LYS A 156 -8.75 -12.80 20.59
C LYS A 156 -8.30 -13.32 19.22
N GLU A 157 -8.74 -12.72 18.12
CA GLU A 157 -8.45 -13.21 16.76
C GLU A 157 -7.19 -12.57 16.14
N SER A 158 -6.74 -11.45 16.69
CA SER A 158 -5.50 -10.77 16.29
C SER A 158 -4.28 -11.67 16.48
N ASP A 159 -4.23 -12.42 17.59
CA ASP A 159 -3.10 -13.29 17.93
C ASP A 159 -3.02 -14.50 16.99
N GLU A 160 -4.17 -15.05 16.57
CA GLU A 160 -4.24 -16.17 15.63
C GLU A 160 -3.88 -15.76 14.19
N ASN A 161 -4.30 -14.56 13.77
CA ASN A 161 -4.01 -14.03 12.44
C ASN A 161 -2.55 -13.59 12.27
N LEU A 162 -1.92 -13.06 13.32
CA LEU A 162 -0.47 -12.75 13.30
C LEU A 162 0.36 -14.02 13.09
N ALA A 163 -0.03 -15.12 13.74
CA ALA A 163 0.61 -16.42 13.54
C ALA A 163 0.46 -16.92 12.10
N ALA A 164 -0.72 -16.76 11.48
CA ALA A 164 -0.96 -17.12 10.08
C ALA A 164 -0.15 -16.27 9.09
N LEU A 165 -0.01 -14.97 9.33
CA LEU A 165 0.80 -14.07 8.49
C LEU A 165 2.28 -14.45 8.53
N LEU A 166 2.81 -14.74 9.71
CA LEU A 166 4.20 -15.18 9.87
C LEU A 166 4.43 -16.54 9.19
N ALA A 167 3.47 -17.46 9.28
CA ALA A 167 3.51 -18.74 8.59
C ALA A 167 3.47 -18.58 7.05
N TRP A 168 2.67 -17.67 6.52
CA TRP A 168 2.66 -17.37 5.08
C TRP A 168 3.98 -16.74 4.61
N ARG A 169 4.53 -15.81 5.40
CA ARG A 169 5.74 -15.04 5.05
C ARG A 169 7.02 -15.88 5.13
N PHE A 170 7.10 -16.82 6.05
CA PHE A 170 8.34 -17.55 6.36
C PHE A 170 8.23 -19.08 6.25
N GLY A 171 7.03 -19.63 6.05
CA GLY A 171 6.76 -21.08 6.07
C GLY A 171 6.94 -21.82 4.74
N ARG A 172 7.51 -21.21 3.71
CA ARG A 172 7.94 -21.93 2.49
C ARG A 172 9.45 -22.17 2.56
N SER A 173 9.84 -23.23 3.29
CA SER A 173 11.17 -23.87 3.23
C SER A 173 11.00 -25.31 2.78
#